data_AF-A0A939C3M7-F1
#
_entry.id   AF-A0A939C3M7-F1
#
_cell.length_a   1.000
_cell.length_b   1.000
_cell.length_c   1.000
_cell.angle_alpha   90.00
_cell.angle_beta   90.00
_cell.angle_gamma   90.00
#
_symmetry.space_group_name_H-M   'P 1'
#
loop_
_entity.id
_entity.type
_entity.pdbx_description
1 polymer ?
#
loop_
_entity_poly.entity_id
_entity_poly.type
_entity_poly.pdbx_seq_one_letter_code
_entity_poly.pdbx_strand_id
1 'polypeptide(L)'
;MKKTKSICPVCQKKIDTELTELDGRILITKTCKEHGTFSATHWESPKVFKFAEKFDYFKYFGDANAPKNPEGCPYICGSCKNHVSSTVIGVIDVTKRCDLKCSICFATFDEHEVNYEPSREKIVEMLKFLSKRNPKPPALLFSGGEPLQREDMPEIIGAAHKLRFMTILATNGVRLAESPTLAAKLKKNGLNIVYLQFDSFHDEFYEKIRGRKLLKTKMKAIENCRKYDIEIILVNTLMRGLNDDEVGDIIRFAAENSYIIRGVIFQPIACTGRATASPSREDWRDWHFAEEVENQSNGEIETTDLFPLSVMTSPIMVMSRFMKKPWPLFSCSPQCGLVNWIYVSKSGKIIPINHFVNFERFFRILQKTAKSVESKGRFSILSSLFLASMQSLNWPLVTKEIGIFTLMKTILKMHISPSYQSLANLRRRIFLLGCMAFMDTYTFDVNRVRRCVVHYVTPDLKIIPFCAYNNVHRIETEEEYAARQVKA
;
A
#
# COMPACT_ATOMS: atom_id res chain seq x y z
N MET A 1 26.68 0.44 6.05
CA MET A 1 26.31 1.47 7.05
C MET A 1 25.70 2.68 6.32
N LYS A 2 24.45 3.04 6.61
CA LYS A 2 23.72 4.11 5.90
C LYS A 2 23.22 5.15 6.90
N LYS A 3 23.77 6.37 6.84
CA LYS A 3 23.37 7.49 7.71
C LYS A 3 22.13 8.20 7.17
N THR A 4 21.19 8.53 8.04
CA THR A 4 19.99 9.30 7.71
C THR A 4 19.52 10.12 8.92
N LYS A 5 18.31 10.65 8.89
CA LYS A 5 17.66 11.35 10.00
C LYS A 5 16.39 10.62 10.37
N SER A 6 16.06 10.65 11.66
CA SER A 6 14.84 10.13 12.26
C SER A 6 14.19 11.23 13.10
N ILE A 7 13.07 10.91 13.73
CA ILE A 7 12.53 11.62 14.90
C ILE A 7 12.86 10.84 16.18
N CYS A 8 12.95 11.56 17.31
CA CYS A 8 13.08 10.96 18.65
C CYS A 8 11.76 10.29 19.05
N PRO A 9 11.74 9.08 19.64
CA PRO A 9 10.51 8.43 20.05
C PRO A 9 9.76 9.13 21.19
N VAL A 10 10.43 10.02 21.92
CA VAL A 10 9.87 10.74 23.08
C VAL A 10 9.53 12.18 22.72
N CYS A 11 10.54 13.05 22.53
CA CYS A 11 10.29 14.47 22.25
C CYS A 11 10.03 14.78 20.77
N GLN A 12 10.00 13.77 19.90
CA GLN A 12 9.82 13.89 18.45
C GLN A 12 10.81 14.79 17.72
N LYS A 13 11.82 15.40 18.37
CA LYS A 13 12.85 16.21 17.69
C LYS A 13 13.57 15.40 16.62
N LYS A 14 13.97 16.07 15.54
CA LYS A 14 14.76 15.46 14.46
C LYS A 14 16.16 15.11 14.96
N ILE A 15 16.59 13.87 14.76
CA ILE A 15 17.86 13.34 15.27
C ILE A 15 18.63 12.56 14.20
N ASP A 16 19.94 12.41 14.41
CA ASP A 16 20.77 11.52 13.61
C ASP A 16 20.43 10.05 13.88
N THR A 17 20.48 9.25 12.82
CA THR A 17 20.24 7.83 12.89
C THR A 17 21.09 7.09 11.86
N GLU A 18 21.35 5.82 12.14
CA GLU A 18 22.16 4.96 11.31
C GLU A 18 21.49 3.60 11.12
N LEU A 19 21.55 3.09 9.89
CA LEU A 19 21.24 1.71 9.59
C LEU A 19 22.52 0.86 9.65
N THR A 20 22.50 -0.13 10.53
CA THR A 20 23.60 -1.09 10.74
C THR A 20 23.10 -2.51 10.59
N GLU A 21 23.99 -3.41 10.16
CA GLU A 21 23.72 -4.84 10.17
C GLU A 21 24.34 -5.41 11.44
N LEU A 22 23.51 -5.98 12.32
CA LEU A 22 23.91 -6.55 13.60
C LEU A 22 23.08 -7.82 13.85
N ASP A 23 23.74 -8.89 14.31
CA ASP A 23 23.12 -10.19 14.63
C ASP A 23 22.19 -10.73 13.53
N GLY A 24 22.61 -10.56 12.27
CA GLY A 24 21.85 -11.03 11.12
C GLY A 24 20.58 -10.22 10.83
N ARG A 25 20.43 -9.01 11.38
CA ARG A 25 19.30 -8.08 11.14
C ARG A 25 19.79 -6.72 10.68
N ILE A 26 18.91 -5.93 10.07
CA ILE A 26 19.15 -4.50 9.83
C ILE A 26 18.48 -3.70 10.94
N LEU A 27 19.28 -3.04 11.77
CA LEU A 27 18.80 -2.19 12.87
C LEU A 27 18.83 -0.72 12.47
N ILE A 28 17.87 0.05 12.99
CA ILE A 28 17.88 1.51 12.98
C ILE A 28 18.20 2.02 14.38
N THR A 29 19.38 2.61 14.53
CA THR A 29 19.87 3.14 15.81
C THR A 29 19.94 4.65 15.79
N LYS A 30 19.32 5.29 16.77
CA LYS A 30 19.20 6.74 16.86
C LYS A 30 19.54 7.25 18.25
N THR A 31 20.18 8.41 18.33
CA THR A 31 20.61 8.99 19.61
C THR A 31 20.03 10.39 19.77
N CYS A 32 19.25 10.57 20.83
CA CYS A 32 18.72 11.85 21.27
C CYS A 32 19.58 12.37 22.43
N LYS A 33 19.96 13.66 22.38
CA LYS A 33 20.74 14.28 23.47
C LYS A 33 20.01 14.28 24.82
N GLU A 34 18.68 14.29 24.80
CA GLU A 34 17.84 14.38 26.00
C GLU A 34 17.33 13.01 26.48
N HIS A 35 17.11 12.06 25.56
CA HIS A 35 16.41 10.80 25.87
C HIS A 35 17.25 9.54 25.61
N GLY A 36 18.55 9.70 25.31
CA GLY A 36 19.47 8.59 25.11
C GLY A 36 19.36 7.92 23.74
N THR A 37 19.80 6.67 23.68
CA THR A 37 19.87 5.87 22.44
C THR A 37 18.71 4.89 22.36
N PHE A 38 18.12 4.81 21.16
CA PHE A 38 17.06 3.86 20.83
C PHE A 38 17.54 3.00 19.65
N SER A 39 17.20 1.72 19.65
CA SER A 39 17.40 0.83 18.52
C SER A 39 16.14 0.01 18.28
N ALA A 40 15.85 -0.31 17.02
CA ALA A 40 14.74 -1.14 16.63
C ALA A 40 15.08 -1.91 15.36
N THR A 41 14.45 -3.06 15.15
CA THR A 41 14.57 -3.79 13.89
C THR A 41 13.95 -2.95 12.77
N HIS A 42 14.76 -2.63 11.76
CA HIS A 42 14.29 -2.00 10.53
C HIS A 42 13.84 -3.07 9.53
N TRP A 43 14.68 -4.09 9.29
CA TRP A 43 14.39 -5.28 8.49
C TRP A 43 15.01 -6.51 9.16
N GLU A 44 14.24 -7.59 9.28
CA GLU A 44 14.73 -8.85 9.87
C GLU A 44 15.84 -9.48 9.04
N SER A 45 15.73 -9.39 7.71
CA SER A 45 16.61 -10.12 6.79
C SER A 45 17.48 -9.17 5.97
N PRO A 46 18.79 -9.07 6.27
CA PRO A 46 19.76 -8.31 5.49
C PRO A 46 19.82 -8.78 4.03
N LYS A 47 19.59 -10.07 3.76
CA LYS A 47 19.54 -10.63 2.41
C LYS A 47 18.40 -10.02 1.61
N VAL A 48 17.18 -10.03 2.15
CA VAL A 48 16.00 -9.47 1.49
C VAL A 48 16.11 -7.94 1.38
N PHE A 49 16.62 -7.27 2.42
CA PHE A 49 16.89 -5.83 2.40
C PHE A 49 17.85 -5.45 1.25
N LYS A 50 19.00 -6.13 1.15
CA LYS A 50 20.00 -5.90 0.08
C LYS A 50 19.42 -6.23 -1.28
N PHE A 51 18.58 -7.26 -1.40
CA PHE A 51 17.87 -7.59 -2.62
C PHE A 51 16.93 -6.46 -3.05
N ALA A 52 16.08 -5.96 -2.15
CA ALA A 52 15.17 -4.84 -2.44
C ALA A 52 15.95 -3.57 -2.85
N GLU A 53 17.08 -3.28 -2.22
CA GLU A 53 17.92 -2.12 -2.58
C GLU A 53 18.50 -2.20 -4.01
N LYS A 54 18.64 -3.40 -4.61
CA LYS A 54 19.04 -3.54 -6.02
C LYS A 54 18.02 -2.92 -6.99
N PHE A 55 16.76 -2.79 -6.57
CA PHE A 55 15.67 -2.20 -7.35
C PHE A 55 15.43 -0.73 -7.01
N ASP A 56 16.39 -0.07 -6.34
CA ASP A 56 16.39 1.37 -6.12
C ASP A 56 16.94 2.15 -7.33
N TYR A 57 16.37 1.90 -8.51
CA TYR A 57 16.96 2.33 -9.78
C TYR A 57 17.05 3.84 -9.95
N PHE A 58 16.14 4.60 -9.33
CA PHE A 58 16.20 6.04 -9.39
C PHE A 58 15.87 6.60 -8.02
N LYS A 59 16.95 6.90 -7.31
CA LYS A 59 16.93 7.28 -5.91
C LYS A 59 16.14 8.57 -5.67
N TYR A 60 15.90 9.37 -6.73
CA TYR A 60 15.21 10.68 -6.71
C TYR A 60 14.55 10.96 -8.07
N PHE A 61 13.25 10.64 -8.22
CA PHE A 61 12.53 10.83 -9.49
C PHE A 61 11.86 12.20 -9.64
N GLY A 62 11.61 12.89 -8.52
CA GLY A 62 11.19 14.28 -8.53
C GLY A 62 12.38 15.20 -8.79
N ASP A 63 12.49 16.27 -8.01
CA ASP A 63 13.70 17.09 -8.03
C ASP A 63 14.91 16.26 -7.54
N ALA A 64 15.78 15.88 -8.46
CA ALA A 64 17.00 15.14 -8.16
C ALA A 64 17.96 15.93 -7.27
N ASN A 65 17.82 17.26 -7.21
CA ASN A 65 18.57 18.16 -6.34
C ASN A 65 17.91 18.32 -4.96
N ALA A 66 16.72 17.75 -4.74
CA ALA A 66 16.08 17.81 -3.43
C ALA A 66 17.00 17.16 -2.38
N PRO A 67 17.36 17.89 -1.31
CA PRO A 67 18.37 17.44 -0.37
C PRO A 67 17.96 16.13 0.33
N LYS A 68 18.96 15.29 0.57
CA LYS A 68 18.80 14.15 1.48
C LYS A 68 18.62 14.69 2.90
N ASN A 69 17.66 14.13 3.63
CA ASN A 69 17.29 14.57 4.97
C ASN A 69 16.94 16.08 5.11
N PRO A 70 16.03 16.62 4.27
CA PRO A 70 15.77 18.06 4.17
C PRO A 70 15.43 18.68 5.52
N GLU A 71 15.88 19.91 5.74
CA GLU A 71 15.52 20.70 6.92
C GLU A 71 13.99 20.85 7.02
N GLY A 72 13.47 20.85 8.25
CA GLY A 72 12.03 20.88 8.53
C GLY A 72 11.25 19.60 8.24
N CYS A 73 11.74 18.63 7.46
CA CYS A 73 11.05 17.33 7.29
C CYS A 73 11.26 16.45 8.54
N PRO A 74 10.21 15.83 9.12
CA PRO A 74 8.85 15.68 8.57
C PRO A 74 7.80 16.73 8.97
N TYR A 75 8.14 17.83 9.67
CA TYR A 75 7.19 18.78 10.26
C TYR A 75 6.58 19.83 9.31
N ILE A 76 7.16 20.07 8.13
CA ILE A 76 6.67 21.11 7.20
C ILE A 76 5.93 20.53 5.97
N CYS A 77 5.25 19.39 6.14
CA CYS A 77 4.48 18.77 5.05
C CYS A 77 3.34 19.69 4.53
N GLY A 78 2.94 19.51 3.27
CA GLY A 78 1.97 20.37 2.58
C GLY A 78 2.58 21.58 1.84
N SER A 79 3.57 22.26 2.43
CA SER A 79 4.32 23.36 1.79
C SER A 79 5.75 22.96 1.37
N CYS A 80 6.17 21.74 1.73
CA CYS A 80 7.50 21.22 1.45
C CYS A 80 7.79 21.08 -0.05
N LYS A 81 8.91 21.64 -0.52
CA LYS A 81 9.44 21.42 -1.88
C LYS A 81 10.33 20.17 -1.99
N ASN A 82 10.64 19.53 -0.87
CA ASN A 82 11.61 18.44 -0.82
C ASN A 82 10.97 17.08 -1.03
N HIS A 83 9.64 16.95 -1.10
CA HIS A 83 9.01 15.65 -1.31
C HIS A 83 9.19 15.21 -2.79
N VAL A 84 9.80 14.04 -3.03
CA VAL A 84 10.31 13.67 -4.37
C VAL A 84 9.41 12.69 -5.13
N SER A 85 8.29 12.28 -4.54
CA SER A 85 7.37 11.30 -5.13
C SER A 85 5.99 11.90 -5.34
N SER A 86 5.34 11.54 -6.45
CA SER A 86 3.93 11.91 -6.67
C SER A 86 3.00 10.98 -5.89
N THR A 87 1.79 11.46 -5.62
CA THR A 87 0.74 10.65 -4.98
C THR A 87 0.22 9.57 -5.93
N VAL A 88 0.40 8.31 -5.54
CA VAL A 88 -0.18 7.13 -6.20
C VAL A 88 -1.52 6.76 -5.57
N ILE A 89 -1.60 6.80 -4.23
CA ILE A 89 -2.84 6.60 -3.47
C ILE A 89 -3.07 7.83 -2.60
N GLY A 90 -4.18 8.52 -2.85
CA GLY A 90 -4.68 9.57 -1.96
C GLY A 90 -5.56 8.95 -0.88
N VAL A 91 -5.26 9.20 0.39
CA VAL A 91 -6.04 8.74 1.53
C VAL A 91 -6.85 9.91 2.07
N ILE A 92 -8.13 9.68 2.37
CA ILE A 92 -8.99 10.67 3.00
C ILE A 92 -9.64 10.01 4.22
N ASP A 93 -9.35 10.54 5.40
CA ASP A 93 -10.11 10.19 6.60
C ASP A 93 -11.43 10.95 6.59
N VAL A 94 -12.54 10.22 6.45
CA VAL A 94 -13.87 10.80 6.24
C VAL A 94 -14.66 11.04 7.53
N THR A 95 -14.26 10.38 8.62
CA THR A 95 -14.88 10.46 9.95
C THR A 95 -13.91 9.90 10.98
N LYS A 96 -14.02 10.32 12.25
CA LYS A 96 -13.43 9.58 13.37
C LYS A 96 -14.35 8.48 13.92
N ARG A 97 -15.67 8.52 13.66
CA ARG A 97 -16.64 7.54 14.19
C ARG A 97 -16.25 6.11 13.84
N CYS A 98 -16.27 5.23 14.83
CA CYS A 98 -16.00 3.80 14.66
C CYS A 98 -16.86 2.96 15.60
N ASP A 99 -17.32 1.80 15.13
CA ASP A 99 -18.06 0.79 15.89
C ASP A 99 -17.14 -0.27 16.54
N LEU A 100 -15.82 -0.10 16.44
CA LEU A 100 -14.79 -0.90 17.10
C LEU A 100 -13.83 -0.04 17.93
N LYS A 101 -13.23 -0.67 18.96
CA LYS A 101 -12.27 -0.04 19.87
C LYS A 101 -10.92 -0.75 19.86
N CYS A 102 -10.32 -0.86 18.67
CA CYS A 102 -9.06 -1.57 18.46
C CYS A 102 -7.91 -1.02 19.31
N SER A 103 -7.21 -1.86 20.07
CA SER A 103 -6.04 -1.46 20.87
C SER A 103 -4.87 -0.95 20.03
N ILE A 104 -4.84 -1.29 18.74
CA ILE A 104 -3.78 -0.92 17.79
C ILE A 104 -4.17 0.22 16.81
N CYS A 105 -5.18 1.03 17.15
CA CYS A 105 -5.73 2.02 16.23
C CYS A 105 -4.81 3.25 16.03
N PHE A 106 -4.54 3.61 14.77
CA PHE A 106 -3.87 4.84 14.36
C PHE A 106 -4.64 6.12 14.73
N ALA A 107 -5.97 6.08 14.67
CA ALA A 107 -6.85 7.26 14.71
C ALA A 107 -7.37 7.63 16.11
N THR A 108 -6.93 6.91 17.16
CA THR A 108 -7.15 7.24 18.59
C THR A 108 -8.58 7.68 18.96
N PHE A 109 -9.60 7.07 18.35
CA PHE A 109 -11.01 7.52 18.41
C PHE A 109 -11.56 7.83 19.81
N ASP A 110 -11.21 7.04 20.84
CA ASP A 110 -11.72 7.22 22.20
C ASP A 110 -10.83 8.13 23.08
N GLU A 111 -9.58 8.37 22.71
CA GLU A 111 -8.61 9.06 23.60
C GLU A 111 -8.55 10.57 23.34
N HIS A 112 -9.09 11.03 22.22
CA HIS A 112 -9.05 12.41 21.79
C HIS A 112 -10.48 12.89 21.54
N GLU A 113 -11.02 13.74 22.42
CA GLU A 113 -12.37 14.37 22.33
C GLU A 113 -12.48 15.39 21.18
N VAL A 114 -11.85 15.12 20.05
CA VAL A 114 -11.79 16.01 18.89
C VAL A 114 -12.83 15.54 17.89
N ASN A 115 -13.85 16.38 17.66
CA ASN A 115 -14.84 16.13 16.63
C ASN A 115 -14.25 16.40 15.23
N TYR A 116 -13.71 15.35 14.61
CA TYR A 116 -13.25 15.39 13.22
C TYR A 116 -14.18 14.57 12.32
N GLU A 117 -15.06 15.28 11.61
CA GLU A 117 -15.87 14.71 10.55
C GLU A 117 -16.05 15.76 9.45
N PRO A 118 -15.23 15.73 8.37
CA PRO A 118 -15.40 16.65 7.27
C PRO A 118 -16.77 16.50 6.61
N SER A 119 -17.41 17.62 6.28
CA SER A 119 -18.68 17.58 5.53
C SER A 119 -18.49 16.95 4.16
N ARG A 120 -19.57 16.44 3.56
CA ARG A 120 -19.54 15.88 2.20
C ARG A 120 -18.97 16.89 1.20
N GLU A 121 -19.37 18.15 1.32
CA GLU A 121 -18.94 19.24 0.46
C GLU A 121 -17.43 19.47 0.60
N LYS A 122 -16.90 19.40 1.83
CA LYS A 122 -15.46 19.49 2.11
C LYS A 122 -14.68 18.31 1.54
N ILE A 123 -15.21 17.10 1.66
CA ILE A 123 -14.61 15.91 1.02
C ILE A 123 -14.59 16.09 -0.50
N VAL A 124 -15.68 16.56 -1.12
CA VAL A 124 -15.73 16.84 -2.55
C VAL A 124 -14.72 17.91 -2.98
N GLU A 125 -14.46 18.91 -2.15
CA GLU A 125 -13.40 19.89 -2.36
C GLU A 125 -12.02 19.21 -2.41
N MET A 126 -11.71 18.34 -1.44
CA MET A 126 -10.46 17.57 -1.38
C MET A 126 -10.31 16.66 -2.61
N LEU A 127 -11.39 16.00 -3.04
CA LEU A 127 -11.43 15.18 -4.26
C LEU A 127 -11.11 16.02 -5.51
N LYS A 128 -11.72 17.20 -5.63
CA LYS A 128 -11.46 18.14 -6.74
C LYS A 128 -10.01 18.63 -6.71
N PHE A 129 -9.48 18.96 -5.54
CA PHE A 129 -8.09 19.37 -5.35
C PHE A 129 -7.12 18.30 -5.85
N LEU A 130 -7.33 17.03 -5.47
CA LEU A 130 -6.55 15.89 -5.93
C LEU A 130 -6.70 15.65 -7.44
N SER A 131 -7.92 15.81 -7.97
CA SER A 131 -8.20 15.56 -9.40
C SER A 131 -7.43 16.49 -10.33
N LYS A 132 -7.04 17.67 -9.82
CA LYS A 132 -6.27 18.70 -10.52
C LYS A 132 -4.75 18.51 -10.39
N ARG A 133 -4.26 17.50 -9.65
CA ARG A 133 -2.82 17.23 -9.57
C ARG A 133 -2.29 16.74 -10.91
N ASN A 134 -1.01 16.99 -11.17
CA ASN A 134 -0.30 16.52 -12.34
C ASN A 134 1.03 15.86 -11.94
N PRO A 135 1.16 14.53 -12.01
CA PRO A 135 0.14 13.57 -12.43
C PRO A 135 -1.03 13.45 -11.43
N LYS A 136 -2.21 13.13 -11.94
CA LYS A 136 -3.40 12.86 -11.10
C LYS A 136 -3.23 11.48 -10.42
N PRO A 137 -3.51 11.34 -9.11
CA PRO A 137 -3.54 10.04 -8.46
C PRO A 137 -4.57 9.11 -9.12
N PRO A 138 -4.22 7.86 -9.42
CA PRO A 138 -5.16 6.91 -10.01
C PRO A 138 -6.20 6.41 -9.01
N ALA A 139 -5.84 6.30 -7.72
CA ALA A 139 -6.69 5.69 -6.70
C ALA A 139 -6.89 6.58 -5.49
N LEU A 140 -8.06 6.44 -4.86
CA LEU A 140 -8.40 7.02 -3.58
C LEU A 140 -8.77 5.92 -2.59
N LEU A 141 -8.21 6.01 -1.39
CA LEU A 141 -8.56 5.18 -0.25
C LEU A 141 -9.36 6.03 0.74
N PHE A 142 -10.65 5.73 0.88
CA PHE A 142 -11.46 6.27 1.96
C PHE A 142 -11.17 5.49 3.25
N SER A 143 -10.80 6.21 4.30
CA SER A 143 -10.32 5.72 5.60
C SER A 143 -10.96 6.55 6.72
N GLY A 144 -10.53 6.39 7.97
CA GLY A 144 -10.91 7.21 9.12
C GLY A 144 -10.90 6.39 10.41
N GLY A 145 -11.95 6.56 11.20
CA GLY A 145 -12.50 5.48 12.01
C GLY A 145 -13.06 4.39 11.09
N GLU A 146 -14.37 4.21 11.08
CA GLU A 146 -15.07 3.33 10.14
C GLU A 146 -15.88 4.16 9.14
N PRO A 147 -15.46 4.26 7.86
CA PRO A 147 -16.16 5.02 6.83
C PRO A 147 -17.64 4.69 6.70
N LEU A 148 -18.05 3.43 6.94
CA LEU A 148 -19.44 3.00 6.84
C LEU A 148 -20.33 3.38 8.04
N GLN A 149 -19.79 4.14 9.00
CA GLN A 149 -20.60 4.88 9.98
C GLN A 149 -21.24 6.13 9.36
N ARG A 150 -20.80 6.56 8.18
CA ARG A 150 -21.42 7.64 7.42
C ARG A 150 -22.53 7.11 6.51
N GLU A 151 -23.72 7.70 6.62
CA GLU A 151 -24.85 7.36 5.75
C GLU A 151 -24.65 7.85 4.31
N ASP A 152 -23.92 8.96 4.14
CA ASP A 152 -23.63 9.61 2.85
C ASP A 152 -22.38 9.06 2.13
N MET A 153 -21.81 7.95 2.63
CA MET A 153 -20.63 7.32 2.04
C MET A 153 -20.83 6.87 0.59
N PRO A 154 -21.99 6.30 0.17
CA PRO A 154 -22.24 6.00 -1.24
C PRO A 154 -22.14 7.24 -2.15
N GLU A 155 -22.64 8.39 -1.72
CA GLU A 155 -22.58 9.66 -2.46
C GLU A 155 -21.14 10.17 -2.58
N ILE A 156 -20.35 10.07 -1.50
CA ILE A 156 -18.92 10.42 -1.49
C ILE A 156 -18.13 9.57 -2.50
N ILE A 157 -18.38 8.24 -2.50
CA ILE A 157 -17.80 7.33 -3.51
C ILE A 157 -18.24 7.73 -4.91
N GLY A 158 -19.52 8.05 -5.09
CA GLY A 158 -20.07 8.53 -6.36
C GLY A 158 -19.37 9.79 -6.89
N ALA A 159 -19.03 10.73 -6.00
CA ALA A 159 -18.29 11.93 -6.37
C ALA A 159 -16.86 11.61 -6.83
N ALA A 160 -16.15 10.71 -6.14
CA ALA A 160 -14.82 10.27 -6.54
C ALA A 160 -14.84 9.48 -7.87
N HIS A 161 -15.84 8.61 -8.06
CA HIS A 161 -16.02 7.86 -9.29
C HIS A 161 -16.28 8.78 -10.49
N LYS A 162 -17.14 9.81 -10.34
CA LYS A 162 -17.37 10.84 -11.39
C LYS A 162 -16.09 11.57 -11.78
N LEU A 163 -15.18 11.79 -10.83
CA LEU A 163 -13.86 12.37 -11.08
C LEU A 163 -12.87 11.36 -11.71
N ARG A 164 -13.28 10.10 -11.95
CA ARG A 164 -12.47 9.01 -12.53
C ARG A 164 -11.31 8.57 -11.64
N PHE A 165 -11.53 8.52 -10.34
CA PHE A 165 -10.63 7.79 -9.44
C PHE A 165 -11.05 6.33 -9.36
N MET A 166 -10.08 5.42 -9.21
CA MET A 166 -10.35 4.10 -8.66
C MET A 166 -10.67 4.26 -7.18
N THR A 167 -11.85 3.83 -6.75
CA THR A 167 -12.35 4.01 -5.40
C THR A 167 -12.07 2.76 -4.56
N ILE A 168 -11.38 2.97 -3.45
CA ILE A 168 -11.04 1.95 -2.47
C ILE A 168 -11.64 2.39 -1.14
N LEU A 169 -12.34 1.49 -0.47
CA LEU A 169 -12.97 1.75 0.83
C LEU A 169 -12.34 0.85 1.90
N ALA A 170 -11.60 1.44 2.84
CA ALA A 170 -11.16 0.74 4.04
C ALA A 170 -12.37 0.51 4.96
N THR A 171 -12.51 -0.71 5.48
CA THR A 171 -13.59 -1.03 6.42
C THR A 171 -13.24 -2.24 7.28
N ASN A 172 -13.75 -2.24 8.50
CA ASN A 172 -13.79 -3.40 9.37
C ASN A 172 -14.87 -4.42 8.95
N GLY A 173 -15.74 -4.09 7.99
CA GLY A 173 -16.70 -5.01 7.40
C GLY A 173 -17.95 -5.32 8.25
N VAL A 174 -18.10 -4.77 9.45
CA VAL A 174 -19.28 -4.97 10.31
C VAL A 174 -20.56 -4.54 9.58
N ARG A 175 -20.60 -3.29 9.13
CA ARG A 175 -21.73 -2.72 8.37
C ARG A 175 -22.01 -3.45 7.05
N LEU A 176 -20.95 -3.91 6.37
CA LEU A 176 -21.09 -4.72 5.15
C LEU A 176 -21.70 -6.09 5.43
N ALA A 177 -21.36 -6.73 6.54
CA ALA A 177 -21.93 -8.01 6.95
C ALA A 177 -23.41 -7.88 7.37
N GLU A 178 -23.76 -6.79 8.04
CA GLU A 178 -25.11 -6.52 8.53
C GLU A 178 -26.09 -6.18 7.40
N SER A 179 -25.65 -5.43 6.38
CA SER A 179 -26.52 -4.91 5.33
C SER A 179 -26.06 -5.26 3.92
N PRO A 180 -26.60 -6.34 3.30
CA PRO A 180 -26.34 -6.66 1.89
C PRO A 180 -26.75 -5.53 0.94
N THR A 181 -27.81 -4.78 1.26
CA THR A 181 -28.29 -3.68 0.42
C THR A 181 -27.30 -2.51 0.40
N LEU A 182 -26.50 -2.32 1.45
CA LEU A 182 -25.42 -1.35 1.48
C LEU A 182 -24.35 -1.68 0.43
N ALA A 183 -23.91 -2.94 0.34
CA ALA A 183 -22.96 -3.37 -0.69
C ALA A 183 -23.48 -3.05 -2.11
N ALA A 184 -24.76 -3.35 -2.38
CA ALA A 184 -25.39 -3.00 -3.65
C ALA A 184 -25.34 -1.48 -3.94
N LYS A 185 -25.66 -0.64 -2.94
CA LYS A 185 -25.61 0.83 -3.06
C LYS A 185 -24.18 1.33 -3.34
N LEU A 186 -23.18 0.78 -2.65
CA LEU A 186 -21.77 1.14 -2.84
C LEU A 186 -21.30 0.78 -4.26
N LYS A 187 -21.58 -0.44 -4.74
CA LYS A 187 -21.27 -0.88 -6.11
C LYS A 187 -21.94 0.03 -7.14
N LYS A 188 -23.24 0.33 -6.97
CA LYS A 188 -24.01 1.22 -7.86
C LYS A 188 -23.40 2.62 -7.97
N ASN A 189 -22.83 3.14 -6.87
CA ASN A 189 -22.15 4.43 -6.86
C ASN A 189 -20.70 4.38 -7.35
N GLY A 190 -20.23 3.22 -7.81
CA GLY A 190 -18.91 3.09 -8.42
C GLY A 190 -17.79 2.74 -7.45
N LEU A 191 -18.10 2.07 -6.33
CA LEU A 191 -17.07 1.43 -5.50
C LEU A 191 -16.36 0.34 -6.31
N ASN A 192 -15.03 0.40 -6.40
CA ASN A 192 -14.24 -0.63 -7.07
C ASN A 192 -13.80 -1.73 -6.12
N ILE A 193 -13.19 -1.36 -4.99
CA ILE A 193 -12.49 -2.28 -4.10
C ILE A 193 -12.85 -2.00 -2.63
N VAL A 194 -13.17 -3.06 -1.88
CA VAL A 194 -13.19 -3.05 -0.42
C VAL A 194 -11.81 -3.48 0.08
N TYR A 195 -11.18 -2.61 0.88
CA TYR A 195 -9.94 -2.87 1.60
C TYR A 195 -10.31 -3.39 2.99
N LEU A 196 -10.57 -4.70 3.06
CA LEU A 196 -11.22 -5.36 4.20
C LEU A 196 -10.19 -5.75 5.25
N GLN A 197 -10.34 -5.25 6.48
CA GLN A 197 -9.57 -5.73 7.62
C GLN A 197 -9.90 -7.21 7.88
N PHE A 198 -8.90 -8.08 7.68
CA PHE A 198 -8.96 -9.54 7.83
C PHE A 198 -7.63 -10.01 8.42
N ASP A 199 -7.58 -10.12 9.75
CA ASP A 199 -6.30 -10.37 10.44
C ASP A 199 -6.01 -11.85 10.81
N SER A 200 -7.02 -12.74 10.90
CA SER A 200 -6.81 -14.10 11.38
C SER A 200 -8.04 -14.98 11.08
N PHE A 201 -7.88 -16.30 11.06
CA PHE A 201 -8.97 -17.27 11.12
C PHE A 201 -9.39 -17.64 12.55
N HIS A 202 -8.83 -16.97 13.55
CA HIS A 202 -9.07 -17.22 14.96
C HIS A 202 -9.66 -15.98 15.64
N ASP A 203 -10.80 -16.16 16.31
CA ASP A 203 -11.52 -15.04 16.94
C ASP A 203 -10.78 -14.48 18.15
N GLU A 204 -9.94 -15.28 18.81
CA GLU A 204 -9.08 -14.89 19.93
C GLU A 204 -8.17 -13.72 19.55
N PHE A 205 -7.65 -13.72 18.31
CA PHE A 205 -6.83 -12.64 17.80
C PHE A 205 -7.65 -11.35 17.62
N TYR A 206 -8.85 -11.44 17.04
CA TYR A 206 -9.74 -10.29 16.89
C TYR A 206 -10.19 -9.73 18.25
N GLU A 207 -10.49 -10.58 19.22
CA GLU A 207 -10.82 -10.15 20.58
C GLU A 207 -9.67 -9.35 21.19
N LYS A 208 -8.43 -9.86 21.06
CA LYS A 208 -7.23 -9.21 21.61
C LYS A 208 -6.94 -7.84 21.01
N ILE A 209 -7.03 -7.69 19.68
CA ILE A 209 -6.55 -6.46 19.00
C ILE A 209 -7.66 -5.55 18.45
N ARG A 210 -8.86 -6.09 18.23
CA ARG A 210 -10.04 -5.36 17.72
C ARG A 210 -11.17 -5.25 18.75
N GLY A 211 -11.10 -6.00 19.86
CA GLY A 211 -11.99 -5.89 21.01
C GLY A 211 -13.25 -6.77 20.97
N ARG A 212 -13.43 -7.62 19.95
CA ARG A 212 -14.53 -8.58 19.84
C ARG A 212 -14.28 -9.63 18.77
N LYS A 213 -15.05 -10.72 18.81
CA LYS A 213 -15.14 -11.73 17.75
C LYS A 213 -15.62 -11.13 16.44
N LEU A 214 -14.92 -11.41 15.35
CA LEU A 214 -15.19 -10.81 14.04
C LEU A 214 -15.10 -11.79 12.86
N LEU A 215 -14.57 -13.01 13.01
CA LEU A 215 -14.36 -13.92 11.88
C LEU A 215 -15.64 -14.16 11.07
N LYS A 216 -16.73 -14.54 11.75
CA LYS A 216 -18.04 -14.74 11.12
C LYS A 216 -18.52 -13.48 10.37
N THR A 217 -18.28 -12.32 10.96
CA THR A 217 -18.58 -11.02 10.35
C THR A 217 -17.75 -10.80 9.08
N LYS A 218 -16.44 -11.10 9.11
CA LYS A 218 -15.56 -10.99 7.95
C LYS A 218 -16.03 -11.88 6.80
N MET A 219 -16.33 -13.15 7.11
CA MET A 219 -16.81 -14.10 6.11
C MET A 219 -18.13 -13.64 5.48
N LYS A 220 -19.07 -13.14 6.29
CA LYS A 220 -20.33 -12.59 5.77
C LYS A 220 -20.13 -11.34 4.92
N ALA A 221 -19.20 -10.45 5.28
CA ALA A 221 -18.84 -9.30 4.46
C ALA A 221 -18.28 -9.72 3.09
N ILE A 222 -17.41 -10.75 3.05
CA ILE A 222 -16.87 -11.33 1.82
C ILE A 222 -18.00 -11.88 0.94
N GLU A 223 -18.95 -12.61 1.51
CA GLU A 223 -20.12 -13.12 0.76
C GLU A 223 -20.98 -11.99 0.17
N ASN A 224 -21.21 -10.92 0.93
CA ASN A 224 -21.97 -9.78 0.45
C ASN A 224 -21.24 -9.05 -0.68
N CYS A 225 -19.93 -8.83 -0.55
CA CYS A 225 -19.11 -8.28 -1.63
C CYS A 225 -19.17 -9.14 -2.89
N ARG A 226 -19.07 -10.46 -2.73
CA ARG A 226 -19.19 -11.43 -3.82
C ARG A 226 -20.52 -11.36 -4.55
N LYS A 227 -21.62 -11.29 -3.81
CA LYS A 227 -22.98 -11.19 -4.37
C LYS A 227 -23.16 -9.99 -5.31
N TYR A 228 -22.45 -8.88 -5.05
CA TYR A 228 -22.54 -7.65 -5.83
C TYR A 228 -21.29 -7.35 -6.68
N ASP A 229 -20.40 -8.35 -6.86
CA ASP A 229 -19.17 -8.23 -7.65
C ASP A 229 -18.27 -7.07 -7.18
N ILE A 230 -18.18 -6.85 -5.86
CA ILE A 230 -17.25 -5.88 -5.26
C ILE A 230 -15.96 -6.60 -4.92
N GLU A 231 -14.87 -6.16 -5.51
CA GLU A 231 -13.57 -6.80 -5.32
C GLU A 231 -13.00 -6.49 -3.95
N ILE A 232 -12.20 -7.42 -3.43
CA ILE A 232 -11.67 -7.35 -2.08
C ILE A 232 -10.15 -7.36 -2.13
N ILE A 233 -9.53 -6.48 -1.35
CA ILE A 233 -8.17 -6.67 -0.89
C ILE A 233 -8.26 -7.00 0.60
N LEU A 234 -7.76 -8.17 0.99
CA LEU A 234 -7.63 -8.53 2.40
C LEU A 234 -6.46 -7.74 2.99
N VAL A 235 -6.67 -7.22 4.19
CA VAL A 235 -5.70 -6.39 4.89
C VAL A 235 -5.46 -7.01 6.24
N ASN A 236 -4.25 -7.55 6.42
CA ASN A 236 -3.86 -8.25 7.62
C ASN A 236 -2.89 -7.37 8.40
N THR A 237 -3.19 -7.04 9.67
CA THR A 237 -2.16 -6.52 10.56
C THR A 237 -1.32 -7.66 11.07
N LEU A 238 -0.07 -7.74 10.60
CA LEU A 238 0.87 -8.82 10.91
C LEU A 238 1.57 -8.51 12.23
N MET A 239 1.50 -9.43 13.18
CA MET A 239 2.08 -9.30 14.52
C MET A 239 2.76 -10.61 14.90
N ARG A 240 4.04 -10.51 15.29
CA ARG A 240 4.84 -11.70 15.59
C ARG A 240 4.35 -12.45 16.82
N GLY A 241 4.43 -13.77 16.73
CA GLY A 241 3.98 -14.72 17.74
C GLY A 241 2.47 -14.70 17.97
N LEU A 242 1.68 -14.13 17.05
CA LEU A 242 0.23 -14.03 17.20
C LEU A 242 -0.55 -14.49 15.97
N ASN A 243 -0.22 -14.00 14.78
CA ASN A 243 -0.90 -14.39 13.53
C ASN A 243 0.08 -14.56 12.36
N ASP A 244 1.38 -14.55 12.65
CA ASP A 244 2.43 -14.74 11.67
C ASP A 244 2.53 -16.17 11.18
N ASP A 245 2.00 -17.15 11.92
CA ASP A 245 1.83 -18.56 11.52
C ASP A 245 0.66 -18.81 10.55
N GLU A 246 -0.19 -17.82 10.30
CA GLU A 246 -1.34 -17.90 9.38
C GLU A 246 -1.09 -17.24 8.00
N VAL A 247 0.13 -16.74 7.74
CA VAL A 247 0.48 -16.05 6.49
C VAL A 247 0.15 -16.91 5.27
N GLY A 248 0.55 -18.19 5.29
CA GLY A 248 0.27 -19.15 4.23
C GLY A 248 -1.22 -19.49 4.09
N ASP A 249 -1.95 -19.58 5.21
CA ASP A 249 -3.39 -19.86 5.19
C ASP A 249 -4.18 -18.73 4.54
N ILE A 250 -3.84 -17.48 4.85
CA ILE A 250 -4.48 -16.30 4.24
C ILE A 250 -4.17 -16.24 2.73
N ILE A 251 -2.95 -16.59 2.33
CA ILE A 251 -2.56 -16.67 0.91
C ILE A 251 -3.35 -17.76 0.17
N ARG A 252 -3.48 -18.96 0.77
CA ARG A 252 -4.29 -20.05 0.21
C ARG A 252 -5.76 -19.67 0.11
N PHE A 253 -6.33 -19.07 1.15
CA PHE A 253 -7.70 -18.58 1.14
C PHE A 253 -7.94 -17.53 0.04
N ALA A 254 -6.99 -16.62 -0.17
CA ALA A 254 -7.07 -15.66 -1.27
C ALA A 254 -6.97 -16.33 -2.65
N ALA A 255 -6.13 -17.37 -2.79
CA ALA A 255 -6.02 -18.14 -4.03
C ALA A 255 -7.32 -18.90 -4.35
N GLU A 256 -7.93 -19.57 -3.37
CA GLU A 256 -9.22 -20.25 -3.51
C GLU A 256 -10.36 -19.29 -3.86
N ASN A 257 -10.26 -18.05 -3.39
CA ASN A 257 -11.25 -17.00 -3.61
C ASN A 257 -10.79 -15.94 -4.62
N SER A 258 -9.83 -16.28 -5.49
CA SER A 258 -9.15 -15.32 -6.37
C SER A 258 -10.09 -14.59 -7.33
N TYR A 259 -11.30 -15.12 -7.54
CA TYR A 259 -12.34 -14.53 -8.37
C TYR A 259 -12.97 -13.26 -7.78
N ILE A 260 -12.90 -13.05 -6.46
CA ILE A 260 -13.36 -11.84 -5.78
C ILE A 260 -12.26 -11.17 -4.96
N ILE A 261 -11.35 -11.95 -4.37
CA ILE A 261 -10.17 -11.46 -3.65
C ILE A 261 -9.08 -11.18 -4.67
N ARG A 262 -8.77 -9.90 -4.86
CA ARG A 262 -7.79 -9.39 -5.82
C ARG A 262 -6.46 -9.02 -5.19
N GLY A 263 -6.36 -9.11 -3.87
CA GLY A 263 -5.08 -9.04 -3.19
C GLY A 263 -5.14 -9.34 -1.72
N VAL A 264 -3.97 -9.58 -1.16
CA VAL A 264 -3.69 -9.68 0.26
C VAL A 264 -2.53 -8.73 0.54
N ILE A 265 -2.76 -7.77 1.43
CA ILE A 265 -1.74 -6.83 1.89
C ILE A 265 -1.53 -7.06 3.38
N PHE A 266 -0.42 -7.66 3.72
CA PHE A 266 0.08 -7.72 5.08
C PHE A 266 0.64 -6.35 5.46
N GLN A 267 0.37 -5.93 6.68
CA GLN A 267 0.81 -4.65 7.24
C GLN A 267 1.37 -4.96 8.61
N PRO A 268 2.70 -5.15 8.73
CA PRO A 268 3.32 -5.26 10.03
C PRO A 268 2.93 -4.09 10.92
N ILE A 269 2.68 -4.38 12.19
CA ILE A 269 2.21 -3.37 13.13
C ILE A 269 3.18 -2.17 13.19
N ALA A 270 2.63 -0.97 13.02
CA ALA A 270 3.33 0.27 13.34
C ALA A 270 2.78 0.82 14.65
N CYS A 271 3.61 0.93 15.67
CA CYS A 271 3.18 1.31 17.02
C CYS A 271 3.00 2.83 17.13
N THR A 272 1.89 3.29 16.59
CA THR A 272 1.44 4.68 16.58
C THR A 272 0.02 4.74 17.12
N GLY A 273 -0.49 5.95 17.41
CA GLY A 273 -1.79 6.10 18.07
C GLY A 273 -1.84 5.32 19.38
N ARG A 274 -2.88 4.49 19.58
CA ARG A 274 -3.06 3.68 20.80
C ARG A 274 -1.96 2.65 21.02
N ALA A 275 -1.31 2.19 19.95
CA ALA A 275 -0.22 1.23 20.06
C ALA A 275 1.11 1.85 20.53
N THR A 276 1.24 3.19 20.57
CA THR A 276 2.50 3.88 20.91
C THR A 276 3.01 3.49 22.30
N ALA A 277 2.10 3.41 23.27
CA ALA A 277 2.38 3.11 24.67
C ALA A 277 2.29 1.62 25.02
N SER A 278 2.10 0.73 24.03
CA SER A 278 1.96 -0.70 24.32
C SER A 278 3.25 -1.27 24.94
N PRO A 279 3.16 -1.98 26.09
CA PRO A 279 4.33 -2.60 26.70
C PRO A 279 4.89 -3.75 25.85
N SER A 280 4.03 -4.42 25.06
CA SER A 280 4.40 -5.53 24.17
C SER A 280 4.88 -5.08 22.79
N ARG A 281 5.22 -3.80 22.63
CA ARG A 281 5.64 -3.23 21.34
C ARG A 281 6.82 -3.96 20.72
N GLU A 282 7.84 -4.27 21.51
CA GLU A 282 9.05 -4.94 21.01
C GLU A 282 8.74 -6.39 20.60
N ASP A 283 7.85 -7.07 21.33
CA ASP A 283 7.44 -8.45 21.02
C ASP A 283 6.71 -8.56 19.67
N TRP A 284 5.93 -7.53 19.30
CA TRP A 284 5.09 -7.56 18.10
C TRP A 284 5.77 -6.99 16.85
N ARG A 285 6.82 -6.19 17.01
CA ARG A 285 7.42 -5.37 15.94
C ARG A 285 8.22 -6.17 14.93
N ASP A 286 8.89 -7.21 15.37
CA ASP A 286 9.80 -8.00 14.53
C ASP A 286 8.99 -8.86 13.56
N TRP A 287 9.01 -8.63 12.24
CA TRP A 287 8.18 -9.39 11.28
C TRP A 287 9.01 -10.08 10.19
N HIS A 288 8.70 -11.35 9.90
CA HIS A 288 9.45 -12.21 8.97
C HIS A 288 8.68 -12.49 7.69
N PHE A 289 7.96 -11.50 7.15
CA PHE A 289 6.97 -11.72 6.08
C PHE A 289 7.48 -12.55 4.89
N ALA A 290 8.65 -12.24 4.35
CA ALA A 290 9.14 -12.93 3.16
C ALA A 290 9.48 -14.40 3.47
N GLU A 291 10.11 -14.63 4.61
CA GLU A 291 10.45 -15.95 5.14
C GLU A 291 9.20 -16.75 5.52
N GLU A 292 8.19 -16.14 6.16
CA GLU A 292 6.92 -16.79 6.47
C GLU A 292 6.14 -17.17 5.22
N VAL A 293 6.16 -16.33 4.18
CA VAL A 293 5.62 -16.68 2.87
C VAL A 293 6.32 -17.92 2.31
N GLU A 294 7.65 -17.97 2.34
CA GLU A 294 8.42 -19.11 1.82
C GLU A 294 8.16 -20.40 2.61
N ASN A 295 8.25 -20.31 3.93
CA ASN A 295 8.05 -21.44 4.83
C ASN A 295 6.62 -22.00 4.74
N GLN A 296 5.60 -21.14 4.81
CA GLN A 296 4.21 -21.57 4.90
C GLN A 296 3.55 -21.81 3.54
N SER A 297 4.21 -21.41 2.44
CA SER A 297 3.84 -21.84 1.08
C SER A 297 4.54 -23.13 0.65
N ASN A 298 5.34 -23.75 1.52
CA ASN A 298 6.16 -24.93 1.20
C ASN A 298 7.05 -24.69 -0.05
N GLY A 299 7.61 -23.49 -0.18
CA GLY A 299 8.47 -23.11 -1.30
C GLY A 299 7.75 -22.84 -2.63
N GLU A 300 6.41 -22.74 -2.66
CA GLU A 300 5.71 -22.28 -3.87
C GLU A 300 5.99 -20.81 -4.20
N ILE A 301 6.30 -20.01 -3.18
CA ILE A 301 6.72 -18.62 -3.30
C ILE A 301 8.03 -18.46 -2.53
N GLU A 302 9.13 -18.17 -3.20
CA GLU A 302 10.43 -17.96 -2.55
C GLU A 302 10.58 -16.50 -2.07
N THR A 303 11.43 -16.26 -1.07
CA THR A 303 11.80 -14.88 -0.65
C THR A 303 12.28 -14.01 -1.81
N THR A 304 12.95 -14.59 -2.81
CA THR A 304 13.43 -13.90 -4.02
C THR A 304 12.35 -13.60 -5.05
N ASP A 305 11.14 -14.16 -4.90
CA ASP A 305 9.99 -13.83 -5.74
C ASP A 305 9.33 -12.51 -5.29
N LEU A 306 9.64 -11.98 -4.12
CA LEU A 306 8.99 -10.78 -3.58
C LEU A 306 9.83 -9.53 -3.89
N PHE A 307 9.28 -8.61 -4.71
CA PHE A 307 10.00 -7.43 -5.19
C PHE A 307 9.51 -6.14 -4.53
N PRO A 308 10.35 -5.11 -4.35
CA PRO A 308 9.84 -3.82 -3.89
C PRO A 308 8.95 -3.17 -4.94
N LEU A 309 7.94 -2.44 -4.49
CA LEU A 309 7.00 -1.74 -5.39
C LEU A 309 7.69 -0.74 -6.33
N SER A 310 8.89 -0.25 -5.96
CA SER A 310 9.74 0.64 -6.78
C SER A 310 10.10 0.05 -8.14
N VAL A 311 10.07 -1.28 -8.29
CA VAL A 311 10.31 -1.99 -9.55
C VAL A 311 9.37 -1.54 -10.68
N MET A 312 8.15 -1.10 -10.32
CA MET A 312 7.15 -0.63 -11.28
C MET A 312 7.49 0.70 -11.94
N THR A 313 8.53 1.40 -11.48
CA THR A 313 8.82 2.72 -12.03
C THR A 313 9.31 2.67 -13.47
N SER A 314 10.22 1.75 -13.82
CA SER A 314 10.71 1.62 -15.19
C SER A 314 9.61 1.28 -16.20
N PRO A 315 8.71 0.29 -15.95
CA PRO A 315 7.54 0.07 -16.79
C PRO A 315 6.68 1.32 -17.00
N ILE A 316 6.34 2.04 -15.92
CA ILE A 316 5.48 3.22 -16.01
C ILE A 316 6.17 4.34 -16.82
N MET A 317 7.48 4.53 -16.67
CA MET A 317 8.22 5.50 -17.50
C MET A 317 8.20 5.16 -18.98
N VAL A 318 8.37 3.89 -19.34
CA VAL A 318 8.30 3.50 -20.76
C VAL A 318 6.86 3.65 -21.27
N MET A 319 5.87 3.28 -20.45
CA MET A 319 4.45 3.44 -20.79
C MET A 319 4.02 4.90 -20.91
N SER A 320 4.62 5.83 -20.15
CA SER A 320 4.23 7.24 -20.14
C SER A 320 4.37 7.90 -21.51
N ARG A 321 5.29 7.41 -22.36
CA ARG A 321 5.43 7.87 -23.75
C ARG A 321 4.20 7.57 -24.63
N PHE A 322 3.43 6.55 -24.27
CA PHE A 322 2.24 6.12 -25.00
C PHE A 322 0.94 6.58 -24.35
N MET A 323 0.98 7.02 -23.10
CA MET A 323 -0.19 7.50 -22.38
C MET A 323 -0.50 8.96 -22.74
N LYS A 324 -1.78 9.26 -22.98
CA LYS A 324 -2.23 10.64 -23.26
C LYS A 324 -2.10 11.58 -22.05
N LYS A 325 -2.02 11.02 -20.83
CA LYS A 325 -1.90 11.75 -19.58
C LYS A 325 -0.75 11.17 -18.76
N PRO A 326 -0.01 12.02 -18.02
CA PRO A 326 1.04 11.53 -17.15
C PRO A 326 0.45 10.70 -16.01
N TRP A 327 1.12 9.59 -15.71
CA TRP A 327 0.78 8.68 -14.62
C TRP A 327 1.80 8.82 -13.51
N PRO A 328 1.40 8.77 -12.22
CA PRO A 328 2.37 8.87 -11.13
C PRO A 328 3.33 7.67 -11.16
N LEU A 329 4.61 7.98 -11.02
CA LEU A 329 5.66 6.98 -10.90
C LEU A 329 5.61 6.35 -9.50
N PHE A 330 5.80 5.04 -9.42
CA PHE A 330 5.81 4.27 -8.17
C PHE A 330 7.18 4.40 -7.48
N SER A 331 7.66 5.63 -7.35
CA SER A 331 9.00 6.06 -6.94
C SER A 331 9.30 5.89 -5.43
N CYS A 332 8.53 5.04 -4.76
CA CYS A 332 8.66 4.79 -3.33
C CYS A 332 10.03 4.23 -2.94
N SER A 333 10.40 4.36 -1.66
CA SER A 333 11.59 3.66 -1.15
C SER A 333 11.39 2.16 -1.32
N PRO A 334 12.38 1.39 -1.80
CA PRO A 334 12.29 -0.07 -1.86
C PRO A 334 12.11 -0.69 -0.48
N GLN A 335 12.40 0.06 0.58
CA GLN A 335 12.26 -0.36 1.97
C GLN A 335 10.81 -0.24 2.48
N CYS A 336 9.87 0.28 1.68
CA CYS A 336 8.48 0.47 2.12
C CYS A 336 7.68 -0.84 2.17
N GLY A 337 8.09 -1.87 1.42
CA GLY A 337 7.32 -3.09 1.31
C GLY A 337 7.74 -3.94 0.13
N LEU A 338 7.25 -5.18 0.13
CA LEU A 338 7.46 -6.17 -0.91
C LEU A 338 6.14 -6.55 -1.54
N VAL A 339 6.13 -6.86 -2.83
CA VAL A 339 4.96 -7.24 -3.58
C VAL A 339 5.30 -8.30 -4.62
N ASN A 340 4.30 -9.10 -4.97
CA ASN A 340 4.28 -9.86 -6.20
C ASN A 340 2.83 -10.09 -6.66
N TRP A 341 2.64 -10.37 -7.94
CA TRP A 341 1.37 -10.88 -8.44
C TRP A 341 1.43 -12.39 -8.47
N ILE A 342 0.39 -13.00 -7.92
CA ILE A 342 0.29 -14.44 -7.77
C ILE A 342 -0.76 -14.97 -8.73
N TYR A 343 -0.37 -15.92 -9.57
CA TYR A 343 -1.26 -16.62 -10.48
C TYR A 343 -1.74 -17.93 -9.87
N VAL A 344 -3.06 -18.15 -9.91
CA VAL A 344 -3.71 -19.38 -9.49
C VAL A 344 -3.92 -20.28 -10.70
N SER A 345 -3.14 -21.36 -10.75
CA SER A 345 -3.15 -22.32 -11.85
C SER A 345 -4.50 -23.00 -12.03
N LYS A 346 -4.70 -23.67 -13.17
CA LYS A 346 -5.91 -24.48 -13.38
C LYS A 346 -6.05 -25.60 -12.35
N SER A 347 -4.94 -26.09 -11.79
CA SER A 347 -4.90 -27.09 -10.74
C SER A 347 -4.97 -26.52 -9.32
N GLY A 348 -5.14 -25.20 -9.17
CA GLY A 348 -5.14 -24.52 -7.86
C GLY A 348 -3.75 -24.18 -7.31
N LYS A 349 -2.67 -24.49 -8.04
CA LYS A 349 -1.29 -24.19 -7.63
C LYS A 349 -1.06 -22.68 -7.60
N ILE A 350 -0.32 -22.21 -6.60
CA ILE A 350 0.11 -20.83 -6.45
C ILE A 350 1.42 -20.63 -7.20
N ILE A 351 1.45 -19.68 -8.15
CA ILE A 351 2.62 -19.45 -9.01
C ILE A 351 2.93 -17.95 -9.08
N PRO A 352 4.09 -17.52 -8.56
CA PRO A 352 4.59 -16.15 -8.72
C PRO A 352 4.69 -15.72 -10.20
N ILE A 353 4.29 -14.48 -10.54
CA ILE A 353 4.26 -14.05 -11.93
C ILE A 353 5.67 -14.00 -12.56
N ASN A 354 6.71 -13.83 -11.76
CA ASN A 354 8.10 -13.83 -12.21
C ASN A 354 8.61 -15.23 -12.59
N HIS A 355 7.84 -16.29 -12.34
CA HIS A 355 8.10 -17.62 -12.92
C HIS A 355 7.61 -17.71 -14.36
N PHE A 356 6.59 -16.91 -14.73
CA PHE A 356 6.14 -16.74 -16.11
C PHE A 356 7.00 -15.76 -16.89
N VAL A 357 7.55 -14.74 -16.23
CA VAL A 357 8.36 -13.69 -16.84
C VAL A 357 9.66 -13.56 -16.06
N ASN A 358 10.80 -13.83 -16.68
CA ASN A 358 12.11 -13.56 -16.09
C ASN A 358 12.26 -12.05 -15.83
N PHE A 359 11.99 -11.64 -14.60
CA PHE A 359 11.95 -10.23 -14.20
C PHE A 359 13.31 -9.56 -14.37
N GLU A 360 14.42 -10.22 -14.01
CA GLU A 360 15.75 -9.63 -14.16
C GLU A 360 16.04 -9.30 -15.63
N ARG A 361 15.77 -10.23 -16.55
CA ARG A 361 15.93 -9.99 -17.99
C ARG A 361 14.99 -8.90 -18.47
N PHE A 362 13.71 -8.97 -18.08
CA PHE A 362 12.68 -8.01 -18.50
C PHE A 362 13.01 -6.59 -18.05
N PHE A 363 13.27 -6.39 -16.76
CA PHE A 363 13.58 -5.08 -16.19
C PHE A 363 14.92 -4.54 -16.67
N ARG A 364 15.94 -5.40 -16.90
CA ARG A 364 17.21 -4.95 -17.51
C ARG A 364 17.01 -4.39 -18.91
N ILE A 365 16.16 -5.01 -19.74
CA ILE A 365 15.84 -4.48 -21.08
C ILE A 365 15.02 -3.19 -20.94
N LEU A 366 13.99 -3.19 -20.07
CA LEU A 366 13.17 -1.99 -19.82
C LEU A 366 14.01 -0.81 -19.32
N GLN A 367 15.00 -1.02 -18.46
CA GLN A 367 15.88 0.04 -17.97
C GLN A 367 16.73 0.63 -19.08
N LYS A 368 17.32 -0.23 -19.94
CA LYS A 368 18.06 0.25 -21.12
C LYS A 368 17.14 1.08 -22.03
N THR A 369 15.92 0.62 -22.25
CA THR A 369 14.92 1.37 -23.03
C THR A 369 14.55 2.69 -22.33
N ALA A 370 14.27 2.68 -21.04
CA ALA A 370 13.88 3.85 -20.25
C ALA A 370 14.97 4.95 -20.25
N LYS A 371 16.26 4.59 -20.18
CA LYS A 371 17.37 5.55 -20.30
C LYS A 371 17.46 6.21 -21.68
N SER A 372 16.98 5.52 -22.71
CA SER A 372 17.01 5.99 -24.11
C SER A 372 15.65 6.47 -24.62
N VAL A 373 14.63 6.55 -23.75
CA VAL A 373 13.23 6.80 -24.15
C VAL A 373 13.06 8.15 -24.84
N GLU A 374 13.82 9.16 -24.42
CA GLU A 374 13.76 10.51 -25.00
C GLU A 374 14.39 10.55 -26.41
N SER A 375 15.40 9.73 -26.65
CA SER A 375 16.16 9.68 -27.92
C SER A 375 15.57 8.74 -28.98
N LYS A 376 14.64 7.84 -28.61
CA LYS A 376 14.14 6.78 -29.50
C LYS A 376 12.77 7.09 -30.10
N GLY A 377 12.62 6.76 -31.39
CA GLY A 377 11.33 6.79 -32.07
C GLY A 377 10.33 5.77 -31.51
N ARG A 378 9.03 6.07 -31.62
CA ARG A 378 7.92 5.27 -31.06
C ARG A 378 7.97 3.79 -31.47
N PHE A 379 8.29 3.51 -32.73
CA PHE A 379 8.40 2.14 -33.25
C PHE A 379 9.55 1.36 -32.60
N SER A 380 10.71 2.00 -32.39
CA SER A 380 11.86 1.37 -31.72
C SER A 380 11.56 1.03 -30.25
N ILE A 381 10.80 1.89 -29.55
CA ILE A 381 10.39 1.61 -28.17
C ILE A 381 9.41 0.41 -28.16
N LEU A 382 8.40 0.40 -29.03
CA LEU A 382 7.43 -0.70 -29.15
C LEU A 382 8.11 -2.03 -29.49
N SER A 383 9.04 -2.04 -30.45
CA SER A 383 9.78 -3.26 -30.80
C SER A 383 10.66 -3.73 -29.65
N SER A 384 11.31 -2.82 -28.91
CA SER A 384 12.09 -3.18 -27.72
C SER A 384 11.23 -3.76 -26.60
N LEU A 385 10.03 -3.22 -26.37
CA LEU A 385 9.07 -3.73 -25.38
C LEU A 385 8.55 -5.12 -25.76
N PHE A 386 8.20 -5.30 -27.03
CA PHE A 386 7.74 -6.57 -27.56
C PHE A 386 8.83 -7.64 -27.44
N LEU A 387 10.06 -7.32 -27.87
CA LEU A 387 11.21 -8.21 -27.73
C LEU A 387 11.50 -8.53 -26.26
N ALA A 388 11.49 -7.52 -25.38
CA ALA A 388 11.67 -7.72 -23.94
C ALA A 388 10.66 -8.71 -23.37
N SER A 389 9.38 -8.54 -23.73
CA SER A 389 8.29 -9.41 -23.30
C SER A 389 8.52 -10.83 -23.82
N MET A 390 8.68 -11.01 -25.14
CA MET A 390 8.83 -12.33 -25.77
C MET A 390 10.06 -13.10 -25.29
N GLN A 391 11.17 -12.40 -25.07
CA GLN A 391 12.44 -13.00 -24.64
C GLN A 391 12.48 -13.33 -23.15
N SER A 392 11.59 -12.74 -22.35
CA SER A 392 11.56 -12.96 -20.91
C SER A 392 10.50 -13.99 -20.51
N LEU A 393 9.62 -14.42 -21.42
CA LEU A 393 8.56 -15.38 -21.11
C LEU A 393 9.09 -16.81 -20.97
N ASN A 394 8.60 -17.50 -19.95
CA ASN A 394 8.71 -18.95 -19.80
C ASN A 394 7.64 -19.62 -20.67
N TRP A 395 7.98 -19.87 -21.93
CA TRP A 395 7.03 -20.41 -22.92
C TRP A 395 6.35 -21.72 -22.50
N PRO A 396 7.05 -22.75 -21.96
CA PRO A 396 6.40 -23.97 -21.47
C PRO A 396 5.31 -23.71 -20.43
N LEU A 397 5.56 -22.84 -19.47
CA LEU A 397 4.60 -22.54 -18.41
C LEU A 397 3.42 -21.71 -18.94
N VAL A 398 3.71 -20.72 -19.78
CA VAL A 398 2.71 -19.87 -20.44
C VAL A 398 1.76 -20.68 -21.31
N THR A 399 2.26 -21.60 -22.14
CA THR A 399 1.43 -22.40 -23.04
C THR A 399 0.52 -23.34 -22.26
N LYS A 400 1.03 -23.94 -21.17
CA LYS A 400 0.27 -24.84 -20.29
C LYS A 400 -0.89 -24.11 -19.57
N GLU A 401 -0.59 -22.98 -18.93
CA GLU A 401 -1.55 -22.33 -18.04
C GLU A 401 -2.44 -21.30 -18.75
N ILE A 402 -1.85 -20.44 -19.58
CA ILE A 402 -2.55 -19.29 -20.19
C ILE A 402 -3.00 -19.62 -21.63
N GLY A 403 -2.17 -20.34 -22.37
CA GLY A 403 -2.36 -20.61 -23.80
C GLY A 403 -1.82 -19.49 -24.68
N ILE A 404 -1.14 -19.86 -25.77
CA ILE A 404 -0.38 -18.93 -26.61
C ILE A 404 -1.26 -17.85 -27.26
N PHE A 405 -2.43 -18.23 -27.76
CA PHE A 405 -3.36 -17.30 -28.40
C PHE A 405 -3.94 -16.29 -27.40
N THR A 406 -4.29 -16.75 -26.20
CA THR A 406 -4.79 -15.90 -25.11
C THR A 406 -3.75 -14.90 -24.68
N LEU A 407 -2.49 -15.34 -24.53
CA LEU A 407 -1.39 -14.46 -24.18
C LEU A 407 -1.13 -13.44 -25.30
N MET A 408 -1.01 -13.88 -26.56
CA MET A 408 -0.75 -12.99 -27.69
C MET A 408 -1.86 -11.95 -27.86
N LYS A 409 -3.13 -12.33 -27.68
CA LYS A 409 -4.27 -11.40 -27.68
C LYS A 409 -4.17 -10.39 -26.52
N THR A 410 -3.77 -10.85 -25.34
CA THR A 410 -3.56 -10.00 -24.16
C THR A 410 -2.43 -9.01 -24.37
N ILE A 411 -1.26 -9.48 -24.83
CA ILE A 411 -0.08 -8.65 -25.14
C ILE A 411 -0.45 -7.61 -26.20
N LEU A 412 -1.07 -8.03 -27.31
CA LEU A 412 -1.48 -7.13 -28.38
C LEU A 412 -2.45 -6.06 -27.87
N LYS A 413 -3.46 -6.45 -27.09
CA LYS A 413 -4.39 -5.49 -26.46
C LYS A 413 -3.69 -4.53 -25.50
N MET A 414 -2.74 -4.99 -24.68
CA MET A 414 -1.97 -4.13 -23.78
C MET A 414 -1.10 -3.10 -24.53
N HIS A 415 -0.56 -3.46 -25.70
CA HIS A 415 0.28 -2.58 -26.50
C HIS A 415 -0.55 -1.58 -27.33
N ILE A 416 -1.77 -1.94 -27.74
CA ILE A 416 -2.67 -1.08 -28.54
C ILE A 416 -3.52 -0.15 -27.65
N SER A 417 -4.12 -0.70 -26.59
CA SER A 417 -5.00 0.04 -25.67
C SER A 417 -4.91 -0.57 -24.26
N PRO A 418 -3.90 -0.16 -23.46
CA PRO A 418 -3.77 -0.62 -22.09
C PRO A 418 -4.98 -0.15 -21.29
N SER A 419 -5.85 -1.08 -20.93
CA SER A 419 -7.05 -0.83 -20.12
C SER A 419 -7.23 -1.95 -19.11
N TYR A 420 -7.91 -1.63 -18.01
CA TYR A 420 -8.25 -2.60 -16.96
C TYR A 420 -9.09 -3.78 -17.50
N GLN A 421 -9.92 -3.55 -18.52
CA GLN A 421 -10.73 -4.58 -19.17
C GLN A 421 -9.89 -5.51 -20.06
N SER A 422 -8.72 -5.06 -20.52
CA SER A 422 -7.85 -5.83 -21.42
C SER A 422 -7.30 -7.11 -20.77
N LEU A 423 -7.32 -7.21 -19.43
CA LEU A 423 -6.83 -8.34 -18.64
C LEU A 423 -7.93 -9.22 -18.03
N ALA A 424 -9.22 -8.93 -18.26
CA ALA A 424 -10.33 -9.45 -17.45
C ALA A 424 -10.34 -10.98 -17.21
N ASN A 425 -10.02 -11.79 -18.23
CA ASN A 425 -10.01 -13.26 -18.09
C ASN A 425 -8.81 -13.79 -17.30
N LEU A 426 -7.61 -13.23 -17.55
CA LEU A 426 -6.39 -13.61 -16.84
C LEU A 426 -6.42 -13.12 -15.39
N ARG A 427 -7.01 -11.93 -15.19
CA ARG A 427 -7.14 -11.24 -13.91
C ARG A 427 -7.92 -12.02 -12.87
N ARG A 428 -8.91 -12.84 -13.25
CA ARG A 428 -9.69 -13.64 -12.28
C ARG A 428 -8.87 -14.70 -11.55
N ARG A 429 -7.69 -15.01 -12.07
CA ARG A 429 -6.72 -15.96 -11.51
C ARG A 429 -5.47 -15.25 -10.99
N ILE A 430 -5.47 -13.92 -10.93
CA ILE A 430 -4.32 -13.17 -10.42
C ILE A 430 -4.77 -12.31 -9.26
N PHE A 431 -4.04 -12.42 -8.14
CA PHE A 431 -4.18 -11.50 -7.02
C PHE A 431 -2.82 -10.90 -6.65
N LEU A 432 -2.84 -9.71 -6.07
CA LEU A 432 -1.65 -9.06 -5.53
C LEU A 432 -1.34 -9.63 -4.15
N LEU A 433 -0.16 -10.20 -3.96
CA LEU A 433 0.39 -10.47 -2.63
C LEU A 433 1.35 -9.34 -2.29
N GLY A 434 1.23 -8.75 -1.11
CA GLY A 434 2.16 -7.73 -0.68
C GLY A 434 2.25 -7.58 0.82
N CYS A 435 3.34 -6.94 1.24
CA CYS A 435 3.58 -6.48 2.59
C CYS A 435 3.97 -5.00 2.54
N MET A 436 3.30 -4.17 3.33
CA MET A 436 3.55 -2.73 3.45
C MET A 436 3.94 -2.41 4.90
N ALA A 437 5.22 -2.16 5.13
CA ALA A 437 5.77 -1.88 6.46
C ALA A 437 5.69 -0.38 6.75
N PHE A 438 4.66 0.04 7.48
CA PHE A 438 4.55 1.42 7.96
C PHE A 438 5.58 1.69 9.07
N MET A 439 5.98 2.96 9.21
CA MET A 439 6.95 3.38 10.23
C MET A 439 6.23 3.97 11.42
N ASP A 440 6.76 3.69 12.62
CA ASP A 440 6.45 4.41 13.84
C ASP A 440 7.66 5.26 14.26
N THR A 441 7.58 5.92 15.41
CA THR A 441 8.66 6.81 15.90
C THR A 441 9.97 6.08 16.15
N TYR A 442 9.98 4.74 16.32
CA TYR A 442 11.18 3.91 16.51
C TYR A 442 11.77 3.43 15.18
N THR A 443 10.97 3.19 14.14
CA THR A 443 11.47 2.80 12.80
C THR A 443 11.53 3.95 11.80
N PHE A 444 11.19 5.17 12.23
CA PHE A 444 11.08 6.34 11.36
C PHE A 444 12.36 6.66 10.58
N ASP A 445 12.25 6.71 9.25
CA ASP A 445 13.31 7.15 8.34
C ASP A 445 12.79 8.31 7.47
N VAL A 446 13.40 9.49 7.63
CA VAL A 446 13.06 10.71 6.88
C VAL A 446 13.25 10.52 5.36
N ASN A 447 14.22 9.73 4.93
CA ASN A 447 14.42 9.43 3.50
C ASN A 447 13.31 8.55 2.93
N ARG A 448 12.74 7.61 3.72
CA ARG A 448 11.55 6.85 3.32
C ARG A 448 10.33 7.76 3.21
N VAL A 449 10.14 8.67 4.18
CA VAL A 449 9.04 9.66 4.16
C VAL A 449 9.09 10.56 2.92
N ARG A 450 10.27 11.06 2.55
CA ARG A 450 10.45 11.92 1.37
C ARG A 450 10.03 11.25 0.06
N ARG A 451 10.04 9.91 0.02
CA ARG A 451 9.66 9.08 -1.13
C ARG A 451 8.30 8.42 -0.97
N CYS A 452 7.50 8.81 0.03
CA CYS A 452 6.19 8.19 0.19
C CYS A 452 5.29 8.46 -1.04
N VAL A 453 4.56 7.45 -1.49
CA VAL A 453 3.60 7.57 -2.61
C VAL A 453 2.14 7.44 -2.14
N VAL A 454 1.94 7.20 -0.85
CA VAL A 454 0.65 7.14 -0.19
C VAL A 454 0.54 8.39 0.69
N HIS A 455 -0.44 9.24 0.41
CA HIS A 455 -0.55 10.52 1.08
C HIS A 455 -1.95 10.74 1.60
N TYR A 456 -2.06 11.26 2.82
CA TYR A 456 -3.29 11.85 3.29
C TYR A 456 -3.51 13.19 2.60
N VAL A 457 -4.77 13.45 2.27
CA VAL A 457 -5.25 14.79 1.99
C VAL A 457 -6.09 15.25 3.15
N THR A 458 -5.80 16.46 3.61
CA THR A 458 -6.44 17.08 4.77
C THR A 458 -7.49 18.10 4.33
N PRO A 459 -8.43 18.51 5.20
CA PRO A 459 -9.47 19.48 4.86
C PRO A 459 -8.94 20.86 4.44
N ASP A 460 -7.74 21.23 4.88
CA ASP A 460 -7.03 22.44 4.44
C ASP A 460 -6.20 22.24 3.15
N LEU A 461 -6.44 21.13 2.45
CA LEU A 461 -5.85 20.79 1.15
C LEU A 461 -4.33 20.61 1.18
N LYS A 462 -3.76 20.17 2.32
CA LYS A 462 -2.37 19.71 2.39
C LYS A 462 -2.27 18.25 1.93
N ILE A 463 -1.13 17.89 1.35
CA ILE A 463 -0.76 16.51 1.01
C ILE A 463 0.35 16.09 1.96
N ILE A 464 0.08 15.10 2.81
CA ILE A 464 0.99 14.66 3.87
C ILE A 464 1.32 13.18 3.69
N PRO A 465 2.61 12.77 3.64
CA PRO A 465 3.02 11.36 3.58
C PRO A 465 2.38 10.51 4.68
N PHE A 466 1.94 9.29 4.37
CA PHE A 466 1.21 8.43 5.30
C PHE A 466 1.86 8.30 6.69
N CYS A 467 3.15 7.92 6.73
CA CYS A 467 3.86 7.74 8.00
C CYS A 467 4.11 9.08 8.71
N ALA A 468 4.33 10.19 7.97
CA ALA A 468 4.46 11.50 8.60
C ALA A 468 3.13 11.93 9.24
N TYR A 469 2.01 11.72 8.54
CA TYR A 469 0.69 12.04 9.05
C TYR A 469 0.41 11.33 10.37
N ASN A 470 0.53 10.00 10.39
CA ASN A 470 0.19 9.19 11.56
C ASN A 470 1.16 9.32 12.75
N ASN A 471 2.37 9.85 12.56
CA ASN A 471 3.33 10.05 13.66
C ASN A 471 3.41 11.50 14.15
N VAL A 472 3.17 12.49 13.27
CA VAL A 472 3.52 13.89 13.53
C VAL A 472 2.33 14.84 13.33
N HIS A 473 1.53 14.65 12.28
CA HIS A 473 0.54 15.68 11.88
C HIS A 473 -0.91 15.39 12.27
N ARG A 474 -1.26 14.13 12.58
CA ARG A 474 -2.66 13.70 12.73
C ARG A 474 -3.40 14.51 13.80
N ILE A 475 -2.86 14.55 15.01
CA ILE A 475 -3.51 15.20 16.16
C ILE A 475 -3.75 16.69 15.87
N GLU A 476 -2.70 17.42 15.52
CA GLU A 476 -2.78 18.85 15.18
C GLU A 476 -3.77 19.10 14.02
N THR A 477 -3.75 18.28 12.97
CA THR A 477 -4.69 18.41 11.85
C THR A 477 -6.15 18.24 12.29
N GLU A 478 -6.41 17.25 13.15
CA GLU A 478 -7.75 16.97 13.64
C GLU A 478 -8.25 18.10 14.55
N GLU A 479 -7.40 18.56 15.48
CA GLU A 479 -7.70 19.64 16.42
C GLU A 479 -7.93 20.98 15.71
N GLU A 480 -7.06 21.35 14.76
CA GLU A 480 -7.23 22.56 13.96
C GLU A 480 -8.54 22.55 13.18
N TYR A 481 -8.91 21.39 12.62
CA TYR A 481 -10.15 21.27 11.86
C TYR A 481 -11.37 21.38 12.77
N ALA A 482 -11.39 20.67 13.90
CA ALA A 482 -12.48 20.74 14.88
C ALA A 482 -12.65 22.16 15.42
N ALA A 483 -11.56 22.85 15.75
CA ALA A 483 -11.60 24.24 16.21
C ALA A 483 -12.18 25.21 15.17
N ARG A 484 -11.97 24.95 13.87
CA ARG A 484 -12.57 25.74 12.78
C ARG A 484 -14.06 25.48 12.63
N GLN A 485 -14.53 24.25 12.90
CA GLN A 485 -15.95 23.91 12.84
C GLN A 485 -16.77 24.60 13.94
N VAL A 486 -16.19 24.81 15.13
CA VAL A 486 -16.88 25.53 16.23
C VAL A 486 -17.03 27.04 15.94
N LYS A 487 -16.14 27.61 15.13
CA LYS A 487 -16.13 29.05 14.81
C LYS A 487 -16.96 29.44 13.58
N ALA A 488 -17.35 28.47 12.77
CA ALA A 488 -18.12 28.64 11.54
C ALA A 488 -19.60 28.38 11.79
#